data_AF-A0A0E9ZME8-F1
#
_entry.id   AF-A0A0E9ZME8-F1
#
_cell.length_a   1.000
_cell.length_b   1.000
_cell.length_c   1.000
_cell.angle_alpha   90.00
_cell.angle_beta   90.00
_cell.angle_gamma   90.00
#
_symmetry.space_group_name_H-M   'P 1'
#
loop_
_entity.id
_entity.type
_entity.pdbx_description
1 polymer ?
#
loop_
_entity_poly.entity_id
_entity_poly.type
_entity_poly.pdbx_seq_one_letter_code
_entity_poly.pdbx_strand_id
1 'polypeptide(L)'
;MTRTLRITYSLSFLGLLVGMGAWSTGGLQNFQRTEQMSLLDGKLAKAAETHYDEQFPIKRLGTNLWAAMDFKLFNEGRPGVVLGRDQWLFSDEEFKPTAGAEQLMQENLALIRGVRDTLQQHGSQLVLAIVPAKARVYAEYLGKELPASLHDDLYNQFHAQARQANVFAPELMAPLEQAKARGQVFLRTDTHWTPMGAEVAAQALAEAVARQSLLNGDPQTFITEAGNTAPYKGDLTNFLPLDPLFSNLLPAPDNLQQRTTRPAEAEGDADDALFADQQIPVALVGTSYSANPHWNFLGALQQALRSDVANYAEDGHGPLLPMLKYLQSDAFKNAAPQVVVWEFPERYLPMKNDLSSFDPQWIAQLKNTRKSEENLALSSTRTNH
;
A
#
# COMPACT_ATOMS: atom_id res chain seq x y z
N MET A 1 0.53 51.19 -3.40
CA MET A 1 -0.43 50.82 -4.47
C MET A 1 -1.27 52.05 -4.85
N THR A 2 -1.07 52.59 -6.06
CA THR A 2 -1.71 53.85 -6.52
C THR A 2 -3.21 53.64 -6.81
N ARG A 3 -4.02 54.70 -6.70
CA ARG A 3 -5.48 54.67 -6.91
C ARG A 3 -5.86 54.10 -8.28
N THR A 4 -5.07 54.40 -9.30
CA THR A 4 -5.21 53.89 -10.66
C THR A 4 -5.04 52.37 -10.72
N LEU A 5 -4.04 51.82 -10.03
CA LEU A 5 -3.77 50.38 -10.01
C LEU A 5 -4.94 49.58 -9.39
N ARG A 6 -5.58 50.12 -8.34
CA ARG A 6 -6.75 49.49 -7.70
C ARG A 6 -7.96 49.48 -8.63
N ILE A 7 -8.19 50.57 -9.36
CA ILE A 7 -9.29 50.68 -10.32
C ILE A 7 -9.08 49.70 -11.48
N THR A 8 -7.87 49.62 -12.03
CA THR A 8 -7.56 48.66 -13.10
C THR A 8 -7.69 47.22 -12.63
N TYR A 9 -7.24 46.90 -11.41
CA TYR A 9 -7.41 45.58 -10.79
C TYR A 9 -8.89 45.23 -10.61
N SER A 10 -9.68 46.12 -10.01
CA SER A 10 -11.11 45.90 -9.78
C SER A 10 -11.90 45.74 -11.09
N LEU A 11 -11.59 46.54 -12.12
CA LEU A 11 -12.25 46.43 -13.43
C LEU A 11 -11.85 45.14 -14.16
N SER A 12 -10.59 44.72 -14.04
CA SER A 12 -10.12 43.46 -14.63
C SER A 12 -10.75 42.25 -13.94
N PHE A 13 -10.84 42.28 -12.60
CA PHE A 13 -11.50 41.25 -11.80
C PHE A 13 -13.00 41.18 -12.08
N LEU A 14 -13.68 42.33 -12.18
CA LEU A 14 -15.10 42.39 -12.53
C LEU A 14 -15.34 41.89 -13.96
N GLY A 15 -14.49 42.28 -14.92
CA GLY A 15 -14.56 41.79 -16.29
C GLY A 15 -14.36 40.28 -16.40
N LEU A 16 -13.43 39.73 -15.61
CA LEU A 16 -13.20 38.29 -15.53
C LEU A 16 -14.38 37.56 -14.89
N LEU A 17 -14.97 38.10 -13.82
CA LEU A 17 -16.18 37.55 -13.20
C LEU A 17 -17.39 37.57 -14.14
N VAL A 18 -17.60 38.67 -14.87
CA VAL A 18 -18.69 38.80 -15.85
C VAL A 18 -18.45 37.87 -17.04
N GLY A 19 -17.20 37.76 -17.52
CA GLY A 19 -16.82 36.82 -18.58
C GLY A 19 -17.04 35.35 -18.17
N MET A 20 -16.65 34.98 -16.95
CA MET A 20 -16.93 33.65 -16.40
C MET A 20 -18.44 33.42 -16.20
N GLY A 21 -19.17 34.42 -15.72
CA GLY A 21 -20.63 34.34 -15.57
C GLY A 21 -21.35 34.15 -16.90
N ALA A 22 -20.93 34.87 -17.95
CA ALA A 22 -21.48 34.74 -19.29
C ALA A 22 -21.10 33.40 -19.97
N TRP A 23 -19.92 32.86 -19.68
CA TRP A 23 -19.53 31.52 -20.14
C TRP A 23 -20.33 30.42 -19.41
N SER A 24 -20.58 30.59 -18.10
CA SER A 24 -21.34 29.64 -17.26
C SER A 24 -22.76 29.40 -17.75
N THR A 25 -23.42 30.43 -18.30
CA THR A 25 -24.78 30.30 -18.86
C THR A 25 -24.83 29.53 -20.18
N GLY A 26 -23.70 29.38 -20.89
CA GLY A 26 -23.61 28.60 -22.13
C GLY A 26 -23.61 27.08 -21.91
N GLY A 27 -23.09 26.60 -20.77
CA GLY A 27 -23.00 25.16 -20.44
C GLY A 27 -24.34 24.49 -20.15
N LEU A 28 -25.41 25.26 -19.97
CA LEU A 28 -26.77 24.76 -19.74
C LEU A 28 -27.63 24.69 -21.01
N GLN A 29 -27.17 25.29 -22.12
CA GLN A 29 -28.01 25.45 -23.32
C GLN A 29 -28.25 24.15 -24.10
N ASN A 30 -27.44 23.11 -23.89
CA ASN A 30 -27.52 21.83 -24.60
C ASN A 30 -28.01 20.65 -23.72
N PHE A 31 -28.48 20.92 -22.51
CA PHE A 31 -28.99 19.85 -21.63
C PHE A 31 -30.36 19.36 -22.12
N GLN A 32 -30.40 18.19 -22.76
CA GLN A 32 -31.64 17.55 -23.20
C GLN A 32 -32.16 16.57 -22.15
N ARG A 33 -33.38 16.81 -21.66
CA ARG A 33 -34.07 15.94 -20.70
C ARG A 33 -34.59 14.69 -21.41
N THR A 34 -34.22 13.51 -20.92
CA THR A 34 -34.80 12.23 -21.35
C THR A 34 -35.89 11.78 -20.37
N GLU A 35 -36.94 11.06 -20.83
CA GLU A 35 -38.10 10.67 -20.01
C GLU A 35 -37.75 9.79 -18.78
N GLN A 36 -36.55 9.18 -18.77
CA GLN A 36 -36.07 8.32 -17.68
C GLN A 36 -35.49 9.10 -16.47
N MET A 37 -35.43 10.44 -16.54
CA MET A 37 -34.87 11.30 -15.49
C MET A 37 -35.98 11.85 -14.58
N SER A 38 -36.34 11.07 -13.56
CA SER A 38 -37.32 11.45 -12.53
C SER A 38 -36.80 12.59 -11.63
N LEU A 39 -37.69 13.53 -11.29
CA LEU A 39 -37.43 14.65 -10.37
C LEU A 39 -37.40 14.22 -8.90
N LEU A 40 -38.08 13.12 -8.56
CA LEU A 40 -38.27 12.67 -7.17
C LEU A 40 -37.07 11.87 -6.63
N ASP A 41 -36.24 11.30 -7.51
CA ASP A 41 -35.11 10.44 -7.12
C ASP A 41 -33.74 11.15 -7.18
N GLY A 42 -33.71 12.47 -7.40
CA GLY A 42 -32.46 13.27 -7.48
C GLY A 42 -31.58 12.99 -8.71
N LYS A 43 -31.96 12.03 -9.58
CA LYS A 43 -31.21 11.65 -10.78
C LYS A 43 -31.10 12.79 -11.79
N LEU A 44 -32.13 13.63 -11.90
CA LEU A 44 -32.09 14.81 -12.77
C LEU A 44 -31.13 15.88 -12.25
N ALA A 45 -31.07 16.10 -10.93
CA ALA A 45 -30.11 17.02 -10.32
C ALA A 45 -28.67 16.54 -10.50
N LYS A 46 -28.43 15.23 -10.30
CA LYS A 46 -27.11 14.63 -10.51
C LYS A 46 -26.67 14.64 -11.97
N ALA A 47 -27.59 14.42 -12.92
CA ALA A 47 -27.31 14.51 -14.35
C ALA A 47 -27.02 15.95 -14.78
N ALA A 48 -27.75 16.93 -14.26
CA ALA A 48 -27.50 18.35 -14.52
C ALA A 48 -26.17 18.82 -13.89
N GLU A 49 -25.85 18.39 -12.67
CA GLU A 49 -24.58 18.67 -11.99
C GLU A 49 -23.39 18.05 -12.75
N THR A 50 -23.51 16.78 -13.18
CA THR A 50 -22.46 16.09 -13.95
C THR A 50 -22.22 16.79 -15.29
N HIS A 51 -23.29 17.15 -16.01
CA HIS A 51 -23.19 17.87 -17.28
C HIS A 51 -22.58 19.27 -17.12
N TYR A 52 -22.94 19.97 -16.04
CA TYR A 52 -22.40 21.29 -15.73
C TYR A 52 -20.91 21.22 -15.35
N ASP A 53 -20.48 20.23 -14.56
CA ASP A 53 -19.09 20.02 -14.19
C ASP A 53 -18.21 19.60 -15.39
N GLU A 54 -18.77 18.89 -16.37
CA GLU A 54 -18.10 18.54 -17.63
C GLU A 54 -17.91 19.75 -18.56
N GLN A 55 -18.91 20.63 -18.66
CA GLN A 55 -18.89 21.82 -19.52
C GLN A 55 -18.15 23.01 -18.87
N PHE A 56 -18.02 23.03 -17.54
CA PHE A 56 -17.53 24.19 -16.79
C PHE A 56 -16.34 23.85 -15.85
N PRO A 57 -15.13 23.61 -16.39
CA PRO A 57 -13.96 23.19 -15.61
C PRO A 57 -13.36 24.28 -14.69
N ILE A 58 -14.00 25.44 -14.53
CA ILE A 58 -13.48 26.56 -13.71
C ILE A 58 -13.25 26.16 -12.26
N LYS A 59 -14.05 25.23 -11.71
CA LYS A 59 -13.81 24.68 -10.36
C LYS A 59 -12.48 23.94 -10.26
N ARG A 60 -12.11 23.17 -11.31
CA ARG A 60 -10.79 22.51 -11.43
C ARG A 60 -9.68 23.51 -11.70
N LEU A 61 -9.90 24.50 -12.57
CA LEU A 61 -8.93 25.56 -12.86
C LEU A 61 -8.60 26.38 -11.61
N GLY A 62 -9.61 26.82 -10.87
CA GLY A 62 -9.45 27.60 -9.64
C GLY A 62 -8.79 26.82 -8.51
N THR A 63 -9.17 25.55 -8.31
CA THR A 63 -8.51 24.68 -7.31
C THR A 63 -7.08 24.35 -7.69
N ASN A 64 -6.77 24.13 -8.96
CA ASN A 64 -5.41 23.88 -9.43
C ASN A 64 -4.54 25.14 -9.42
N LEU A 65 -5.07 26.31 -9.75
CA LEU A 65 -4.37 27.59 -9.63
C LEU A 65 -4.05 27.92 -8.17
N TRP A 66 -5.02 27.76 -7.27
CA TRP A 66 -4.80 27.98 -5.85
C TRP A 66 -3.77 27.02 -5.28
N ALA A 67 -3.91 25.73 -5.58
CA ALA A 67 -3.03 24.72 -5.04
C ALA A 67 -1.63 24.68 -5.71
N ALA A 68 -1.48 25.15 -6.95
CA ALA A 68 -0.16 25.41 -7.55
C ALA A 68 0.52 26.66 -7.00
N MET A 69 -0.26 27.69 -6.62
CA MET A 69 0.27 28.81 -5.85
C MET A 69 0.75 28.34 -4.48
N ASP A 70 -0.02 27.50 -3.78
CA ASP A 70 0.38 26.91 -2.50
C ASP A 70 1.64 26.04 -2.67
N PHE A 71 1.70 25.18 -3.69
CA PHE A 71 2.89 24.38 -4.04
C PHE A 71 4.13 25.26 -4.27
N LYS A 72 3.99 26.39 -4.99
CA LYS A 72 5.11 27.28 -5.31
C LYS A 72 5.54 28.17 -4.14
N LEU A 73 4.60 28.59 -3.29
CA LEU A 73 4.84 29.52 -2.19
C LEU A 73 5.24 28.80 -0.89
N PHE A 74 4.64 27.65 -0.61
CA PHE A 74 4.79 26.93 0.66
C PHE A 74 5.47 25.57 0.52
N ASN A 75 5.60 25.03 -0.71
CA ASN A 75 6.18 23.71 -0.95
C ASN A 75 5.39 22.59 -0.22
N GLU A 76 4.06 22.76 -0.14
CA GLU A 76 3.10 21.85 0.50
C GLU A 76 2.33 21.05 -0.57
N GLY A 77 2.18 19.73 -0.39
CA GLY A 77 1.34 18.86 -1.20
C GLY A 77 -0.13 18.87 -0.77
N ARG A 78 -1.04 18.23 -1.51
CA ARG A 78 -2.36 17.87 -0.94
C ARG A 78 -2.17 16.83 0.18
N PRO A 79 -3.15 16.64 1.09
CA PRO A 79 -3.16 15.48 1.98
C PRO A 79 -2.84 14.21 1.17
N GLY A 80 -1.80 13.49 1.58
CA GLY A 80 -1.28 12.30 0.91
C GLY A 80 0.19 12.37 0.45
N VAL A 81 0.80 13.55 0.28
CA VAL A 81 2.21 13.66 -0.18
C VAL A 81 3.02 14.75 0.52
N VAL A 82 4.27 14.42 0.86
CA VAL A 82 5.28 15.33 1.42
C VAL A 82 6.43 15.51 0.43
N LEU A 83 6.91 16.75 0.26
CA LEU A 83 7.98 17.08 -0.67
C LEU A 83 9.36 16.91 -0.03
N GLY A 84 10.17 16.05 -0.64
CA GLY A 84 11.58 15.87 -0.33
C GLY A 84 12.51 16.77 -1.14
N ARG A 85 13.81 16.60 -0.92
CA ARG A 85 14.87 17.15 -1.77
C ARG A 85 14.98 16.36 -3.06
N ASP A 86 15.63 16.93 -4.07
CA ASP A 86 15.97 16.27 -5.33
C ASP A 86 14.78 15.58 -6.02
N GLN A 87 13.61 16.24 -5.98
CA GLN A 87 12.35 15.73 -6.55
C GLN A 87 11.85 14.40 -5.94
N TRP A 88 12.28 14.05 -4.74
CA TRP A 88 11.69 12.96 -3.97
C TRP A 88 10.33 13.36 -3.41
N LEU A 89 9.39 12.43 -3.47
CA LEU A 89 8.09 12.56 -2.84
C LEU A 89 7.98 11.48 -1.77
N PHE A 90 7.29 11.75 -0.67
CA PHE A 90 6.99 10.75 0.36
C PHE A 90 5.50 10.72 0.65
N SER A 91 4.97 9.60 1.15
CA SER A 91 3.59 9.56 1.61
C SER A 91 3.46 10.34 2.92
N ASP A 92 2.39 11.12 3.07
CA ASP A 92 2.10 11.81 4.34
C ASP A 92 1.83 10.84 5.50
N GLU A 93 1.50 9.59 5.19
CA GLU A 93 1.26 8.52 6.17
C GLU A 93 2.53 8.16 6.95
N GLU A 94 3.71 8.42 6.37
CA GLU A 94 5.01 8.23 7.02
C GLU A 94 5.43 9.44 7.87
N PHE A 95 4.61 10.50 7.93
CA PHE A 95 4.94 11.77 8.59
C PHE A 95 3.93 12.16 9.65
N LYS A 96 2.64 12.05 9.34
CA LYS A 96 1.57 12.60 10.19
C LYS A 96 1.48 11.87 11.53
N PRO A 97 1.17 12.58 12.64
CA PRO A 97 0.79 11.93 13.87
C PRO A 97 -0.60 11.29 13.70
N THR A 98 -0.85 10.20 14.44
CA THR A 98 -2.19 9.59 14.52
C THR A 98 -2.79 9.77 15.90
N ALA A 99 -4.01 10.33 15.96
CA ALA A 99 -4.74 10.45 17.22
C ALA A 99 -5.06 9.05 17.78
N GLY A 100 -4.65 8.80 19.04
CA GLY A 100 -4.80 7.48 19.65
C GLY A 100 -3.89 6.40 19.06
N ALA A 101 -2.75 6.78 18.46
CA ALA A 101 -1.80 5.85 17.83
C ALA A 101 -1.46 4.66 18.74
N GLU A 102 -1.16 4.88 20.02
CA GLU A 102 -0.81 3.81 20.95
C GLU A 102 -1.91 2.74 21.07
N GLN A 103 -3.18 3.17 21.21
CA GLN A 103 -4.32 2.26 21.25
C GLN A 103 -4.49 1.52 19.93
N LEU A 104 -4.36 2.21 18.79
CA LEU A 104 -4.46 1.59 17.46
C LEU A 104 -3.35 0.56 17.23
N MET A 105 -2.12 0.86 17.63
CA MET A 105 -0.99 -0.07 17.56
C MET A 105 -1.26 -1.30 18.42
N GLN A 106 -1.74 -1.13 19.66
CA GLN A 106 -2.10 -2.25 20.53
C GLN A 106 -3.21 -3.13 19.92
N GLU A 107 -4.23 -2.52 19.30
CA GLU A 107 -5.32 -3.24 18.65
C GLU A 107 -4.85 -4.02 17.42
N ASN A 108 -4.03 -3.40 16.57
CA ASN A 108 -3.46 -4.03 15.38
C ASN A 108 -2.48 -5.15 15.75
N LEU A 109 -1.64 -4.97 16.78
CA LEU A 109 -0.76 -6.03 17.29
C LEU A 109 -1.55 -7.22 17.85
N ALA A 110 -2.65 -6.98 18.55
CA ALA A 110 -3.53 -8.05 19.02
C ALA A 110 -4.12 -8.86 17.86
N LEU A 111 -4.46 -8.20 16.74
CA LEU A 111 -4.94 -8.86 15.53
C LEU A 111 -3.81 -9.64 14.82
N ILE A 112 -2.61 -9.07 14.70
CA ILE A 112 -1.45 -9.75 14.12
C ILE A 112 -1.12 -11.04 14.91
N ARG A 113 -1.16 -10.97 16.24
CA ARG A 113 -1.02 -12.17 17.09
C ARG A 113 -2.13 -13.18 16.83
N GLY A 114 -3.39 -12.74 16.75
CA GLY A 114 -4.53 -13.60 16.45
C GLY A 114 -4.41 -14.32 15.11
N VAL A 115 -3.94 -13.63 14.08
CA VAL A 115 -3.62 -14.19 12.77
C VAL A 115 -2.54 -15.26 12.92
N ARG A 116 -1.42 -14.94 13.59
CA ARG A 116 -0.33 -15.89 13.84
C ARG A 116 -0.80 -17.17 14.52
N ASP A 117 -1.63 -17.05 15.55
CA ASP A 117 -2.16 -18.19 16.29
C ASP A 117 -3.13 -19.01 15.41
N THR A 118 -3.97 -18.35 14.61
CA THR A 118 -4.90 -19.00 13.67
C THR A 118 -4.15 -19.79 12.58
N LEU A 119 -3.10 -19.19 12.01
CA LEU A 119 -2.22 -19.85 11.04
C LEU A 119 -1.55 -21.07 11.67
N GLN A 120 -1.00 -20.94 12.88
CA GLN A 120 -0.34 -22.05 13.57
C GLN A 120 -1.31 -23.21 13.85
N GLN A 121 -2.56 -22.94 14.22
CA GLN A 121 -3.59 -23.96 14.44
C GLN A 121 -3.89 -24.77 13.17
N HIS A 122 -3.64 -24.22 11.98
CA HIS A 122 -3.81 -24.90 10.69
C HIS A 122 -2.48 -25.41 10.12
N GLY A 123 -1.39 -25.42 10.91
CA GLY A 123 -0.08 -25.91 10.50
C GLY A 123 0.74 -24.93 9.65
N SER A 124 0.26 -23.70 9.43
CA SER A 124 0.97 -22.67 8.68
C SER A 124 1.87 -21.82 9.57
N GLN A 125 3.09 -21.55 9.13
CA GLN A 125 4.03 -20.65 9.80
C GLN A 125 3.92 -19.23 9.25
N LEU A 126 3.79 -18.23 10.14
CA LEU A 126 3.75 -16.83 9.75
C LEU A 126 5.17 -16.25 9.65
N VAL A 127 5.49 -15.66 8.49
CA VAL A 127 6.66 -14.80 8.28
C VAL A 127 6.14 -13.38 8.04
N LEU A 128 6.23 -12.51 9.05
CA LEU A 128 5.82 -11.12 8.94
C LEU A 128 6.93 -10.28 8.30
N ALA A 129 6.72 -9.83 7.08
CA ALA A 129 7.63 -8.96 6.35
C ALA A 129 7.31 -7.49 6.65
N ILE A 130 7.92 -6.95 7.72
CA ILE A 130 7.76 -5.54 8.10
C ILE A 130 8.58 -4.68 7.12
N VAL A 131 7.90 -3.97 6.22
CA VAL A 131 8.55 -3.10 5.23
C VAL A 131 8.87 -1.75 5.89
N PRO A 132 10.15 -1.31 5.91
CA PRO A 132 10.50 -0.02 6.46
C PRO A 132 9.94 1.13 5.62
N ALA A 133 9.61 2.24 6.28
CA ALA A 133 9.13 3.45 5.64
C ALA A 133 10.16 4.00 4.66
N LYS A 134 9.70 4.52 3.51
CA LYS A 134 10.60 5.13 2.53
C LYS A 134 11.32 6.34 3.13
N ALA A 135 10.63 7.14 3.93
CA ALA A 135 11.19 8.26 4.68
C ALA A 135 12.32 7.84 5.65
N ARG A 136 12.29 6.60 6.16
CA ARG A 136 13.36 6.04 6.99
C ARG A 136 14.55 5.60 6.13
N VAL A 137 14.30 4.83 5.06
CA VAL A 137 15.35 4.31 4.16
C VAL A 137 16.07 5.43 3.42
N TYR A 138 15.36 6.48 3.05
CA TYR A 138 15.86 7.62 2.29
C TYR A 138 15.80 8.92 3.10
N ALA A 139 16.19 8.86 4.37
CA ALA A 139 16.24 10.02 5.26
C ALA A 139 17.10 11.16 4.68
N GLU A 140 18.11 10.85 3.86
CA GLU A 140 18.93 11.84 3.18
C GLU A 140 18.15 12.68 2.15
N TYR A 141 16.97 12.25 1.68
CA TYR A 141 16.15 13.03 0.74
C TYR A 141 14.98 13.74 1.42
N LEU A 142 14.88 13.72 2.75
CA LEU A 142 13.86 14.49 3.48
C LEU A 142 14.01 15.99 3.19
N GLY A 143 12.86 16.65 3.10
CA GLY A 143 12.72 18.08 2.81
C GLY A 143 12.72 18.91 4.08
N LYS A 144 11.89 19.97 4.08
CA LYS A 144 11.70 20.83 5.26
C LYS A 144 10.81 20.17 6.31
N GLU A 145 9.82 19.40 5.86
CA GLU A 145 8.95 18.62 6.72
C GLU A 145 9.66 17.36 7.17
N LEU A 146 9.60 17.09 8.48
CA LEU A 146 10.17 15.90 9.11
C LEU A 146 9.03 15.05 9.67
N PRO A 147 9.19 13.71 9.72
CA PRO A 147 8.21 12.85 10.36
C PRO A 147 7.94 13.25 11.82
N ALA A 148 6.69 13.13 12.27
CA ALA A 148 6.35 13.31 13.67
C ALA A 148 7.02 12.23 14.54
N SER A 149 7.19 12.51 15.83
CA SER A 149 7.90 11.63 16.77
C SER A 149 7.33 10.22 16.90
N LEU A 150 6.07 10.01 16.51
CA LEU A 150 5.47 8.68 16.36
C LEU A 150 6.32 7.76 15.46
N HIS A 151 6.93 8.32 14.42
CA HIS A 151 7.65 7.58 13.38
C HIS A 151 9.15 7.40 13.67
N ASP A 152 9.71 8.07 14.67
CA ASP A 152 11.16 8.05 14.95
C ASP A 152 11.69 6.62 15.10
N ASP A 153 10.99 5.79 15.87
CA ASP A 153 11.41 4.43 16.24
C ASP A 153 10.35 3.36 15.93
N LEU A 154 9.34 3.71 15.12
CA LEU A 154 8.19 2.84 14.82
C LEU A 154 8.59 1.46 14.29
N TYR A 155 9.56 1.40 13.38
CA TYR A 155 10.08 0.14 12.84
C TYR A 155 10.63 -0.80 13.92
N ASN A 156 11.49 -0.28 14.81
CA ASN A 156 12.13 -1.06 15.85
C ASN A 156 11.10 -1.48 16.92
N GLN A 157 10.17 -0.58 17.27
CA GLN A 157 9.07 -0.88 18.17
C GLN A 157 8.18 -1.99 17.60
N PHE A 158 7.87 -1.95 16.31
CA PHE A 158 7.08 -2.98 15.65
C PHE A 158 7.80 -4.35 15.73
N HIS A 159 9.09 -4.40 15.40
CA HIS A 159 9.89 -5.62 15.54
C HIS A 159 9.95 -6.15 16.99
N ALA A 160 10.10 -5.26 17.97
CA ALA A 160 10.12 -5.63 19.38
C ALA A 160 8.78 -6.23 19.82
N GLN A 161 7.66 -5.62 19.41
CA GLN A 161 6.31 -6.09 19.72
C GLN A 161 5.97 -7.39 18.99
N ALA A 162 6.37 -7.54 17.72
CA ALA A 162 6.23 -8.79 16.97
C ALA A 162 6.97 -9.93 17.68
N ARG A 163 8.21 -9.69 18.13
CA ARG A 163 8.99 -10.65 18.92
C ARG A 163 8.30 -11.00 20.24
N GLN A 164 7.77 -10.01 20.97
CA GLN A 164 7.02 -10.24 22.21
C GLN A 164 5.75 -11.09 21.97
N ALA A 165 5.14 -10.95 20.80
CA ALA A 165 3.99 -11.74 20.37
C ALA A 165 4.35 -13.13 19.80
N ASN A 166 5.63 -13.53 19.80
CA ASN A 166 6.14 -14.74 19.14
C ASN A 166 5.79 -14.80 17.64
N VAL A 167 5.79 -13.64 16.99
CA VAL A 167 5.65 -13.49 15.54
C VAL A 167 7.05 -13.42 14.95
N PHE A 168 7.34 -14.30 13.99
CA PHE A 168 8.61 -14.29 13.29
C PHE A 168 8.63 -13.18 12.23
N ALA A 169 9.45 -12.15 12.46
CA ALA A 169 9.59 -10.99 11.59
C ALA A 169 11.07 -10.76 11.23
N PRO A 170 11.54 -11.25 10.07
CA PRO A 170 12.90 -10.97 9.59
C PRO A 170 13.15 -9.46 9.40
N GLU A 171 14.37 -9.03 9.70
CA GLU A 171 14.82 -7.63 9.56
C GLU A 171 15.06 -7.30 8.07
N LEU A 172 14.46 -6.21 7.58
CA LEU A 172 14.52 -5.81 6.16
C LEU A 172 15.20 -4.45 5.94
N MET A 173 15.36 -3.62 6.96
CA MET A 173 15.99 -2.30 6.87
C MET A 173 17.45 -2.41 6.46
N ALA A 174 18.27 -3.19 7.18
CA ALA A 174 19.70 -3.29 6.90
C ALA A 174 20.02 -3.79 5.48
N PRO A 175 19.39 -4.87 4.96
CA PRO A 175 19.64 -5.31 3.59
C PRO A 175 19.19 -4.26 2.55
N LEU A 176 18.08 -3.56 2.78
CA LEU A 176 17.62 -2.48 1.90
C LEU A 176 18.56 -1.27 1.93
N GLU A 177 19.03 -0.86 3.10
CA GLU A 177 20.03 0.21 3.24
C GLU A 177 21.33 -0.12 2.53
N GLN A 178 21.85 -1.33 2.73
CA GLN A 178 23.06 -1.80 2.06
C GLN A 178 22.88 -1.80 0.53
N ALA A 179 21.70 -2.18 0.05
CA ALA A 179 21.40 -2.24 -1.37
C ALA A 179 21.33 -0.87 -2.06
N LYS A 180 21.19 0.25 -1.32
CA LYS A 180 21.24 1.62 -1.87
C LYS A 180 22.54 1.88 -2.64
N ALA A 181 23.64 1.21 -2.29
CA ALA A 181 24.91 1.32 -3.01
C ALA A 181 24.87 0.78 -4.45
N ARG A 182 23.87 -0.06 -4.78
CA ARG A 182 23.67 -0.66 -6.11
C ARG A 182 22.63 0.08 -6.95
N GLY A 183 21.78 0.90 -6.33
CA GLY A 183 20.72 1.63 -6.99
C GLY A 183 19.56 1.97 -6.06
N GLN A 184 18.51 2.56 -6.62
CA GLN A 184 17.31 2.88 -5.88
C GLN A 184 16.60 1.61 -5.39
N VAL A 185 16.34 1.49 -4.08
CA VAL A 185 15.52 0.42 -3.48
C VAL A 185 14.06 0.84 -3.30
N PHE A 186 13.78 2.14 -3.33
CA PHE A 186 12.44 2.71 -3.49
C PHE A 186 12.41 3.69 -4.65
N LEU A 187 11.24 3.83 -5.26
CA LEU A 187 11.02 4.83 -6.29
C LEU A 187 10.99 6.23 -5.69
N ARG A 188 11.46 7.20 -6.47
CA ARG A 188 11.59 8.59 -6.04
C ARG A 188 10.23 9.27 -5.90
N THR A 189 9.33 9.03 -6.86
CA THR A 189 8.02 9.68 -6.99
C THR A 189 6.84 8.78 -6.64
N ASP A 190 7.10 7.60 -6.07
CA ASP A 190 6.10 6.57 -5.75
C ASP A 190 6.32 6.00 -4.35
N THR A 191 5.30 5.51 -3.67
CA THR A 191 5.42 4.91 -2.32
C THR A 191 6.26 3.62 -2.30
N HIS A 192 6.28 2.87 -3.40
CA HIS A 192 6.76 1.50 -3.43
C HIS A 192 8.27 1.35 -3.57
N TRP A 193 8.73 0.13 -3.23
CA TRP A 193 10.08 -0.31 -3.57
C TRP A 193 10.29 -0.34 -5.09
N THR A 194 11.54 -0.35 -5.53
CA THR A 194 11.86 -0.74 -6.91
C THR A 194 11.83 -2.28 -7.02
N PRO A 195 11.82 -2.84 -8.24
CA PRO A 195 11.99 -4.29 -8.42
C PRO A 195 13.27 -4.85 -7.78
N MET A 196 14.34 -4.05 -7.70
CA MET A 196 15.57 -4.42 -7.00
C MET A 196 15.37 -4.40 -5.48
N GLY A 197 14.67 -3.40 -4.93
CA GLY A 197 14.33 -3.36 -3.51
C GLY A 197 13.44 -4.54 -3.09
N ALA A 198 12.43 -4.86 -3.90
CA ALA A 198 11.58 -6.04 -3.71
C ALA A 198 12.38 -7.34 -3.72
N GLU A 199 13.33 -7.48 -4.66
CA GLU A 199 14.23 -8.63 -4.75
C GLU A 199 15.11 -8.77 -3.50
N VAL A 200 15.64 -7.66 -2.98
CA VAL A 200 16.45 -7.66 -1.76
C VAL A 200 15.63 -8.11 -0.55
N ALA A 201 14.40 -7.62 -0.42
CA ALA A 201 13.50 -8.05 0.63
C ALA A 201 13.18 -9.56 0.50
N ALA A 202 12.87 -10.03 -0.71
CA ALA A 202 12.58 -11.44 -0.97
C ALA A 202 13.78 -12.36 -0.62
N GLN A 203 15.01 -11.95 -0.95
CA GLN A 203 16.23 -12.67 -0.61
C GLN A 203 16.43 -12.76 0.91
N ALA A 204 16.24 -11.64 1.63
CA ALA A 204 16.36 -11.61 3.10
C ALA A 204 15.31 -12.52 3.77
N LEU A 205 14.07 -12.49 3.29
CA LEU A 205 12.99 -13.36 3.76
C LEU A 205 13.30 -14.83 3.48
N ALA A 206 13.77 -15.17 2.28
CA ALA A 206 14.12 -16.54 1.93
C ALA A 206 15.28 -17.09 2.76
N GLU A 207 16.31 -16.28 3.04
CA GLU A 207 17.41 -16.68 3.93
C GLU A 207 16.90 -16.93 5.36
N ALA A 208 15.95 -16.12 5.84
CA ALA A 208 15.34 -16.30 7.16
C ALA A 208 14.46 -17.56 7.23
N VAL A 209 13.67 -17.82 6.18
CA VAL A 209 12.86 -19.04 6.03
C VAL A 209 13.73 -20.30 6.01
N ALA A 210 14.83 -20.28 5.24
CA ALA A 210 15.78 -21.40 5.16
C ALA A 210 16.46 -21.66 6.51
N ARG A 211 16.90 -20.61 7.22
CA ARG A 211 17.52 -20.73 8.55
C ARG A 211 16.60 -21.36 9.59
N GLN A 212 15.29 -21.14 9.49
CA GLN A 212 14.29 -21.72 10.38
C GLN A 212 13.70 -23.04 9.87
N SER A 213 14.11 -23.52 8.68
CA SER A 213 13.59 -24.73 8.04
C SER A 213 12.06 -24.76 7.93
N LEU A 214 11.44 -23.61 7.58
CA LEU A 214 9.97 -23.49 7.53
C LEU A 214 9.33 -24.11 6.28
N LEU A 215 10.13 -24.40 5.25
CA LEU A 215 9.69 -25.05 4.01
C LEU A 215 10.32 -26.43 3.88
N ASN A 216 9.49 -27.41 3.51
CA ASN A 216 9.89 -28.73 3.08
C ASN A 216 9.34 -29.03 1.67
N GLY A 217 9.95 -29.99 0.98
CA GLY A 217 9.62 -30.36 -0.40
C GLY A 217 10.78 -30.18 -1.37
N ASP A 218 10.59 -30.65 -2.59
CA ASP A 218 11.60 -30.56 -3.63
C ASP A 218 11.69 -29.12 -4.17
N PRO A 219 12.89 -28.49 -4.18
CA PRO A 219 13.03 -27.12 -4.64
C PRO A 219 12.70 -26.99 -6.14
N GLN A 220 11.77 -26.08 -6.46
CA GLN A 220 11.48 -25.69 -7.83
C GLN A 220 12.35 -24.52 -8.25
N THR A 221 12.93 -24.60 -9.45
CA THR A 221 13.79 -23.52 -9.96
C THR A 221 12.94 -22.52 -10.73
N PHE A 222 13.13 -21.22 -10.45
CA PHE A 222 12.53 -20.12 -11.18
C PHE A 222 13.63 -19.22 -11.75
N ILE A 223 13.32 -18.56 -12.86
CA ILE A 223 14.23 -17.66 -13.57
C ILE A 223 13.53 -16.31 -13.74
N THR A 224 14.15 -15.25 -13.21
CA THR A 224 13.75 -13.87 -13.42
C THR A 224 14.49 -13.27 -14.61
N GLU A 225 13.74 -12.78 -15.59
CA GLU A 225 14.27 -12.06 -16.73
C GLU A 225 14.06 -10.56 -16.56
N ALA A 226 15.09 -9.77 -16.89
CA ALA A 226 15.01 -8.33 -16.92
C ALA A 226 14.56 -7.86 -18.31
N GLY A 227 13.44 -7.14 -18.35
CA GLY A 227 12.88 -6.52 -19.54
C GLY A 227 13.38 -5.09 -19.75
N ASN A 228 12.62 -4.34 -20.55
CA ASN A 228 12.94 -2.95 -20.88
C ASN A 228 12.75 -2.02 -19.69
N THR A 229 13.55 -0.94 -19.66
CA THR A 229 13.35 0.20 -18.77
C THR A 229 12.51 1.27 -19.45
N ALA A 230 11.46 1.72 -18.80
CA ALA A 230 10.57 2.77 -19.30
C ALA A 230 10.26 3.82 -18.21
N PRO A 231 9.92 5.07 -18.60
CA PRO A 231 9.40 6.05 -17.66
C PRO A 231 8.14 5.55 -16.96
N TYR A 232 8.07 5.76 -15.65
CA TYR A 232 6.98 5.35 -14.78
C TYR A 232 6.50 6.54 -13.94
N LYS A 233 5.20 6.86 -14.05
CA LYS A 233 4.56 7.93 -13.26
C LYS A 233 4.19 7.35 -11.88
N GLY A 234 4.90 7.78 -10.85
CA GLY A 234 4.67 7.31 -9.48
C GLY A 234 3.33 7.76 -8.88
N ASP A 235 2.79 6.95 -7.98
CA ASP A 235 1.49 7.16 -7.31
C ASP A 235 1.41 8.50 -6.56
N LEU A 236 2.50 8.94 -5.91
CA LEU A 236 2.56 10.18 -5.13
C LEU A 236 2.40 11.43 -6.01
N THR A 237 2.72 11.33 -7.30
CA THR A 237 2.52 12.45 -8.23
C THR A 237 1.04 12.80 -8.41
N ASN A 238 0.12 11.86 -8.18
CA ASN A 238 -1.33 12.10 -8.28
C ASN A 238 -1.87 12.98 -7.14
N PHE A 239 -1.12 13.13 -6.05
CA PHE A 239 -1.45 14.00 -4.93
C PHE A 239 -0.89 15.42 -5.10
N LEU A 240 -0.09 15.66 -6.14
CA LEU A 240 0.39 17.01 -6.46
C LEU A 240 -0.69 17.78 -7.23
N PRO A 241 -1.06 19.00 -6.79
CA PRO A 241 -2.13 19.76 -7.39
C PRO A 241 -1.71 20.53 -8.66
N LEU A 242 -0.92 19.88 -9.51
CA LEU A 242 -0.25 20.54 -10.65
C LEU A 242 -0.91 20.19 -11.98
N ASP A 243 -1.54 19.02 -12.11
CA ASP A 243 -2.22 18.63 -13.34
C ASP A 243 -3.60 19.30 -13.49
N PRO A 244 -3.99 19.76 -14.70
CA PRO A 244 -3.23 19.73 -15.95
C PRO A 244 -2.42 21.01 -16.23
N LEU A 245 -2.63 22.09 -15.46
CA LEU A 245 -2.17 23.44 -15.80
C LEU A 245 -0.66 23.68 -15.59
N PHE A 246 -0.05 22.93 -14.67
CA PHE A 246 1.33 23.06 -14.23
C PHE A 246 2.08 21.73 -14.28
N SER A 247 1.70 20.85 -15.21
CA SER A 247 2.32 19.54 -15.41
C SER A 247 3.84 19.61 -15.64
N ASN A 248 4.34 20.75 -16.15
CA ASN A 248 5.77 21.03 -16.30
C ASN A 248 6.53 21.24 -14.97
N LEU A 249 5.82 21.41 -13.85
CA LEU A 249 6.39 21.50 -12.50
C LEU A 249 6.37 20.15 -11.77
N LEU A 250 5.76 19.11 -12.34
CA LEU A 250 5.81 17.77 -11.77
C LEU A 250 7.26 17.26 -11.75
N PRO A 251 7.63 16.45 -10.74
CA PRO A 251 8.92 15.79 -10.75
C PRO A 251 9.06 14.90 -11.98
N ALA A 252 10.29 14.73 -12.47
CA ALA A 252 10.53 13.81 -13.57
C ALA A 252 10.03 12.39 -13.18
N PRO A 253 9.40 11.64 -14.10
CA PRO A 253 9.03 10.25 -13.85
C PRO A 253 10.22 9.41 -13.39
N ASP A 254 9.95 8.37 -12.61
CA ASP A 254 10.97 7.36 -12.34
C ASP A 254 11.26 6.53 -13.60
N ASN A 255 12.37 5.79 -13.60
CA ASN A 255 12.65 4.78 -14.62
C ASN A 255 12.45 3.41 -14.00
N LEU A 256 11.50 2.63 -14.53
CA LEU A 256 11.17 1.31 -14.03
C LEU A 256 11.64 0.25 -15.03
N GLN A 257 12.53 -0.65 -14.58
CA GLN A 257 12.88 -1.85 -15.33
C GLN A 257 11.84 -2.93 -15.05
N GLN A 258 11.17 -3.42 -16.09
CA GLN A 258 10.26 -4.55 -15.94
C GLN A 258 11.05 -5.81 -15.60
N ARG A 259 10.56 -6.62 -14.67
CA ARG A 259 11.13 -7.92 -14.32
C ARG A 259 10.00 -8.94 -14.26
N THR A 260 10.21 -10.10 -14.86
CA THR A 260 9.21 -11.18 -14.90
C THR A 260 9.87 -12.48 -14.50
N THR A 261 9.23 -13.23 -13.60
CA THR A 261 9.70 -14.55 -13.19
C THR A 261 8.84 -15.64 -13.79
N ARG A 262 9.48 -16.73 -14.24
CA ARG A 262 8.83 -17.95 -14.71
C ARG A 262 9.52 -19.19 -14.11
N PRO A 263 8.83 -20.32 -13.95
CA PRO A 263 9.49 -21.57 -13.63
C PRO A 263 10.50 -21.93 -14.75
N ALA A 264 11.64 -22.51 -14.36
CA ALA A 264 12.52 -23.15 -15.32
C ALA A 264 11.80 -24.38 -15.88
N GLU A 265 11.78 -24.56 -17.20
CA GLU A 265 11.21 -25.76 -17.82
C GLU A 265 11.96 -26.99 -17.29
N ALA A 266 11.22 -28.01 -16.84
CA ALA A 266 11.80 -29.31 -16.52
C ALA A 266 12.18 -30.00 -17.84
N GLU A 267 13.44 -30.39 -18.01
CA GLU A 267 13.82 -31.37 -19.02
C GLU A 267 13.21 -32.73 -18.62
N GLY A 268 11.98 -33.00 -19.08
CA GLY A 268 11.30 -34.30 -18.92
C GLY A 268 9.99 -34.23 -18.12
N ASP A 269 8.93 -34.78 -18.72
CA ASP A 269 7.58 -35.04 -18.18
C ASP A 269 6.77 -33.83 -17.70
N ALA A 270 6.41 -32.97 -18.66
CA ALA A 270 5.34 -31.98 -18.49
C ALA A 270 3.96 -32.63 -18.22
N ASP A 271 3.74 -33.87 -18.66
CA ASP A 271 2.44 -34.54 -18.52
C ASP A 271 2.16 -35.05 -17.09
N ASP A 272 3.15 -35.54 -16.34
CA ASP A 272 2.93 -36.05 -14.96
C ASP A 272 2.87 -34.92 -13.90
N ALA A 273 3.49 -33.77 -14.16
CA ALA A 273 3.46 -32.61 -13.25
C ALA A 273 2.12 -31.84 -13.29
N LEU A 274 1.35 -31.96 -14.38
CA LEU A 274 0.06 -31.29 -14.59
C LEU A 274 -1.11 -31.96 -13.84
N PHE A 275 -0.93 -33.18 -13.33
CA PHE A 275 -1.97 -33.96 -12.62
C PHE A 275 -1.66 -34.22 -11.14
N ALA A 276 -0.53 -33.72 -10.61
CA ALA A 276 -0.32 -33.73 -9.17
C ALA A 276 -1.19 -32.63 -8.55
N ASP A 277 -2.01 -32.98 -7.55
CA ASP A 277 -2.63 -32.02 -6.63
C ASP A 277 -1.52 -31.30 -5.83
N GLN A 278 -0.78 -30.40 -6.49
CA GLN A 278 0.30 -29.65 -5.88
C GLN A 278 -0.30 -28.51 -5.06
N GLN A 279 -0.48 -28.79 -3.78
CA GLN A 279 -0.74 -27.77 -2.78
C GLN A 279 0.43 -26.77 -2.76
N ILE A 280 0.16 -25.52 -3.13
CA ILE A 280 1.17 -24.47 -3.17
C ILE A 280 1.66 -24.21 -1.72
N PRO A 281 2.96 -24.40 -1.42
CA PRO A 281 3.45 -24.44 -0.04
C PRO A 281 3.60 -23.05 0.59
N VAL A 282 3.56 -21.97 -0.20
CA VAL A 282 3.71 -20.58 0.27
C VAL A 282 2.53 -19.73 -0.19
N ALA A 283 1.92 -18.99 0.72
CA ALA A 283 1.01 -17.91 0.39
C ALA A 283 1.66 -16.54 0.67
N LEU A 284 1.50 -15.59 -0.26
CA LEU A 284 1.85 -14.19 -0.09
C LEU A 284 0.58 -13.39 0.15
N VAL A 285 0.53 -12.65 1.26
CA VAL A 285 -0.56 -11.74 1.60
C VAL A 285 0.04 -10.38 1.89
N GLY A 286 -0.60 -9.30 1.46
CA GLY A 286 -0.10 -7.97 1.72
C GLY A 286 -0.86 -6.90 0.97
N THR A 287 -0.14 -5.81 0.68
CA THR A 287 -0.66 -4.61 0.05
C THR A 287 -0.30 -4.55 -1.45
N SER A 288 -0.42 -3.37 -2.04
CA SER A 288 0.09 -3.03 -3.37
C SER A 288 1.60 -3.30 -3.56
N TYR A 289 2.42 -3.35 -2.50
CA TYR A 289 3.82 -3.79 -2.59
C TYR A 289 3.93 -5.25 -3.08
N SER A 290 2.93 -6.07 -2.78
CA SER A 290 2.86 -7.48 -3.15
C SER A 290 1.88 -7.76 -4.31
N ALA A 291 0.80 -6.99 -4.42
CA ALA A 291 -0.25 -7.19 -5.42
C ALA A 291 0.15 -6.64 -6.81
N ASN A 292 0.95 -5.57 -6.86
CA ASN A 292 1.27 -4.91 -8.12
C ASN A 292 2.45 -5.62 -8.83
N PRO A 293 2.24 -6.12 -10.07
CA PRO A 293 3.27 -6.87 -10.80
C PRO A 293 4.49 -6.03 -11.18
N HIS A 294 4.39 -4.70 -11.18
CA HIS A 294 5.51 -3.81 -11.49
C HIS A 294 6.72 -4.03 -10.58
N TRP A 295 6.50 -4.47 -9.34
CA TRP A 295 7.57 -4.70 -8.37
C TRP A 295 8.17 -6.10 -8.46
N ASN A 296 7.47 -7.04 -9.11
CA ASN A 296 7.84 -8.46 -9.20
C ASN A 296 8.19 -9.10 -7.84
N PHE A 297 7.56 -8.67 -6.73
CA PHE A 297 7.87 -9.22 -5.41
C PHE A 297 7.49 -10.70 -5.30
N LEU A 298 6.34 -11.09 -5.88
CA LEU A 298 5.92 -12.48 -6.02
C LEU A 298 6.99 -13.33 -6.71
N GLY A 299 7.43 -12.89 -7.90
CA GLY A 299 8.44 -13.60 -8.67
C GLY A 299 9.81 -13.63 -8.00
N ALA A 300 10.17 -12.58 -7.26
CA ALA A 300 11.40 -12.56 -6.47
C ALA A 300 11.34 -13.56 -5.31
N LEU A 301 10.19 -13.70 -4.64
CA LEU A 301 9.98 -14.72 -3.61
C LEU A 301 10.04 -16.13 -4.20
N GLN A 302 9.38 -16.39 -5.34
CA GLN A 302 9.44 -17.70 -5.99
C GLN A 302 10.88 -18.12 -6.30
N GLN A 303 11.67 -17.19 -6.87
CA GLN A 303 13.08 -17.43 -7.17
C GLN A 303 13.94 -17.63 -5.92
N ALA A 304 13.78 -16.78 -4.90
CA ALA A 304 14.59 -16.83 -3.69
C ALA A 304 14.26 -18.04 -2.80
N LEU A 305 12.97 -18.38 -2.66
CA LEU A 305 12.49 -19.53 -1.88
C LEU A 305 12.66 -20.86 -2.62
N ARG A 306 12.86 -20.82 -3.94
CA ARG A 306 12.84 -22.01 -4.82
C ARG A 306 11.56 -22.81 -4.65
N SER A 307 10.44 -22.10 -4.64
CA SER A 307 9.13 -22.65 -4.29
C SER A 307 8.06 -21.85 -5.02
N ASP A 308 6.96 -22.51 -5.40
CA ASP A 308 5.80 -21.78 -5.87
C ASP A 308 5.16 -20.97 -4.72
N VAL A 309 4.55 -19.85 -5.08
CA VAL A 309 3.97 -18.86 -4.16
C VAL A 309 2.64 -18.41 -4.74
N ALA A 310 1.55 -18.58 -3.98
CA ALA A 310 0.24 -18.08 -4.35
C ALA A 310 0.04 -16.66 -3.80
N ASN A 311 -0.35 -15.70 -4.65
CA ASN A 311 -0.53 -14.31 -4.25
C ASN A 311 -2.00 -13.99 -3.91
N TYR A 312 -2.23 -13.60 -2.67
CA TYR A 312 -3.52 -13.16 -2.11
C TYR A 312 -3.45 -11.71 -1.62
N ALA A 313 -2.44 -10.94 -2.02
CA ALA A 313 -2.36 -9.51 -1.73
C ALA A 313 -3.41 -8.71 -2.52
N GLU A 314 -3.90 -7.62 -1.93
CA GLU A 314 -4.83 -6.71 -2.59
C GLU A 314 -4.30 -5.26 -2.54
N ASP A 315 -4.61 -4.48 -3.58
CA ASP A 315 -4.30 -3.05 -3.64
C ASP A 315 -5.40 -2.22 -2.93
N GLY A 316 -5.02 -1.14 -2.26
CA GLY A 316 -5.95 -0.13 -1.72
C GLY A 316 -6.66 -0.46 -0.40
N HIS A 317 -6.37 -1.60 0.25
CA HIS A 317 -7.08 -2.03 1.47
C HIS A 317 -6.21 -2.11 2.74
N GLY A 318 -4.92 -1.75 2.64
CA GLY A 318 -3.94 -1.94 3.71
C GLY A 318 -3.61 -3.43 3.96
N PRO A 319 -2.70 -3.74 4.88
CA PRO A 319 -2.17 -5.11 5.02
C PRO A 319 -3.10 -6.06 5.79
N LEU A 320 -4.04 -5.53 6.58
CA LEU A 320 -4.85 -6.35 7.49
C LEU A 320 -6.08 -6.97 6.81
N LEU A 321 -6.81 -6.20 6.00
CA LEU A 321 -8.04 -6.67 5.35
C LEU A 321 -7.78 -7.87 4.42
N PRO A 322 -6.74 -7.89 3.56
CA PRO A 322 -6.41 -9.04 2.72
C PRO A 322 -6.10 -10.29 3.55
N MET A 323 -5.41 -10.14 4.68
CA MET A 323 -5.13 -11.25 5.60
C MET A 323 -6.39 -11.82 6.23
N LEU A 324 -7.29 -10.96 6.71
CA LEU A 324 -8.55 -11.42 7.30
C LEU A 324 -9.45 -12.12 6.26
N LYS A 325 -9.50 -11.60 5.02
CA LYS A 325 -10.18 -12.28 3.91
C LYS A 325 -9.53 -13.63 3.59
N TYR A 326 -8.20 -13.69 3.54
CA TYR A 326 -7.45 -14.91 3.27
C TYR A 326 -7.76 -16.02 4.29
N LEU A 327 -7.76 -15.70 5.59
CA LEU A 327 -8.13 -16.64 6.66
C LEU A 327 -9.56 -17.18 6.53
N GLN A 328 -10.46 -16.45 5.87
CA GLN A 328 -11.84 -16.88 5.63
C GLN A 328 -12.03 -17.59 4.29
N SER A 329 -11.03 -17.61 3.43
CA SER A 329 -11.10 -18.19 2.07
C SER A 329 -11.14 -19.72 2.09
N ASP A 330 -11.75 -20.29 1.06
CA ASP A 330 -11.74 -21.74 0.84
C ASP A 330 -10.33 -22.26 0.53
N ALA A 331 -9.47 -21.42 -0.07
CA ALA A 331 -8.07 -21.76 -0.33
C ALA A 331 -7.31 -22.07 0.96
N PHE A 332 -7.44 -21.22 1.98
CA PHE A 332 -6.82 -21.46 3.28
C PHE A 332 -7.45 -22.64 4.02
N LYS A 333 -8.79 -22.74 4.01
CA LYS A 333 -9.52 -23.79 4.75
C LYS A 333 -9.28 -25.20 4.19
N ASN A 334 -9.16 -25.32 2.86
CA ASN A 334 -9.04 -26.62 2.19
C ASN A 334 -7.57 -27.00 1.92
N ALA A 335 -6.68 -26.02 1.81
CA ALA A 335 -5.29 -26.23 1.39
C ALA A 335 -4.34 -25.23 2.06
N ALA A 336 -4.28 -25.24 3.40
CA ALA A 336 -3.40 -24.36 4.18
C ALA A 336 -1.93 -24.51 3.76
N PRO A 337 -1.19 -23.43 3.46
CA PRO A 337 0.22 -23.51 3.04
C PRO A 337 1.13 -23.84 4.23
N GLN A 338 2.37 -24.23 3.95
CA GLN A 338 3.39 -24.38 5.01
C GLN A 338 3.80 -23.02 5.57
N VAL A 339 3.94 -22.02 4.69
CA VAL A 339 4.37 -20.67 5.06
C VAL A 339 3.39 -19.62 4.51
N VAL A 340 3.08 -18.64 5.34
CA VAL A 340 2.41 -17.41 4.92
C VAL A 340 3.38 -16.25 5.10
N VAL A 341 3.79 -15.64 3.98
CA VAL A 341 4.52 -14.38 3.97
C VAL A 341 3.51 -13.26 4.03
N TRP A 342 3.51 -12.51 5.13
CA TRP A 342 2.61 -11.36 5.31
C TRP A 342 3.40 -10.06 5.22
N GLU A 343 3.28 -9.38 4.08
CA GLU A 343 3.88 -8.07 3.83
C GLU A 343 3.06 -6.96 4.50
N PHE A 344 3.74 -6.18 5.34
CA PHE A 344 3.13 -5.18 6.20
C PHE A 344 4.03 -3.93 6.32
N PRO A 345 3.73 -2.81 5.63
CA PRO A 345 4.51 -1.58 5.77
C PRO A 345 4.34 -0.95 7.16
N GLU A 346 5.44 -0.50 7.77
CA GLU A 346 5.45 -0.04 9.18
C GLU A 346 4.40 1.05 9.46
N ARG A 347 4.15 1.93 8.48
CA ARG A 347 3.20 3.05 8.57
C ARG A 347 1.76 2.64 8.86
N TYR A 348 1.36 1.40 8.53
CA TYR A 348 0.01 0.91 8.80
C TYR A 348 -0.22 0.48 10.24
N LEU A 349 0.84 0.25 11.03
CA LEU A 349 0.70 -0.21 12.41
C LEU A 349 -0.10 0.77 13.30
N PRO A 350 0.13 2.09 13.25
CA PRO A 350 -0.66 3.05 14.01
C PRO A 350 -1.94 3.51 13.27
N MET A 351 -2.34 2.89 12.16
CA MET A 351 -3.52 3.30 11.39
C MET A 351 -4.77 2.51 11.78
N LYS A 352 -5.93 3.17 11.69
CA LYS A 352 -7.22 2.52 11.89
C LYS A 352 -7.58 1.68 10.67
N ASN A 353 -8.00 0.45 10.90
CA ASN A 353 -8.54 -0.45 9.88
C ASN A 353 -10.07 -0.45 9.93
N ASP A 354 -10.72 -0.46 8.76
CA ASP A 354 -12.17 -0.69 8.67
C ASP A 354 -12.46 -2.19 8.72
N LEU A 355 -12.95 -2.65 9.86
CA LEU A 355 -13.30 -4.05 10.10
C LEU A 355 -14.81 -4.30 10.07
N SER A 356 -15.60 -3.32 9.61
CA SER A 356 -17.07 -3.38 9.64
C SER A 356 -17.66 -4.51 8.80
N SER A 357 -16.92 -5.01 7.81
CA SER A 357 -17.32 -6.13 6.96
C SER A 357 -17.13 -7.51 7.59
N PHE A 358 -16.45 -7.61 8.75
CA PHE A 358 -16.19 -8.87 9.42
C PHE A 358 -17.11 -9.06 10.63
N ASP A 359 -17.41 -10.32 10.96
CA ASP A 359 -18.15 -10.64 12.17
C ASP A 359 -17.40 -10.12 13.42
N PRO A 360 -17.99 -9.21 14.22
CA PRO A 360 -17.37 -8.68 15.43
C PRO A 360 -16.96 -9.76 16.44
N GLN A 361 -17.70 -10.88 16.50
CA GLN A 361 -17.36 -11.99 17.39
C GLN A 361 -16.07 -12.68 16.95
N TRP A 362 -15.90 -12.90 15.64
CA TRP A 362 -14.68 -13.47 15.08
C TRP A 362 -13.47 -12.55 15.29
N ILE A 363 -13.63 -11.24 15.08
CA ILE A 363 -12.59 -10.25 15.40
C ILE A 363 -12.21 -10.28 16.88
N ALA A 364 -13.21 -10.39 17.77
CA ALA A 364 -12.96 -10.50 19.22
C ALA A 364 -12.24 -11.81 19.58
N GLN A 365 -12.54 -12.91 18.90
CA GLN A 365 -11.83 -14.19 19.07
C GLN A 365 -10.37 -14.08 18.63
N LEU A 366 -10.11 -13.51 17.45
CA LEU A 366 -8.76 -13.26 16.95
C LEU A 366 -7.93 -12.45 17.96
N LYS A 367 -8.50 -11.39 18.55
CA LYS A 367 -7.77 -10.57 19.53
C LYS A 367 -7.49 -11.31 20.86
N ASN A 368 -8.26 -12.35 21.21
CA ASN A 368 -8.24 -12.99 22.53
C ASN A 368 -7.71 -14.44 22.54
N THR A 369 -7.07 -14.91 21.47
CA THR A 369 -6.53 -16.30 21.34
C THR A 369 -5.82 -16.81 22.59
N ARG A 370 -4.90 -16.03 23.18
CA ARG A 370 -4.17 -16.36 24.42
C ARG A 370 -5.06 -16.61 25.64
N LYS A 371 -6.11 -15.81 25.83
CA LYS A 371 -7.03 -15.97 26.98
C LYS A 371 -7.84 -17.26 26.86
N SER A 372 -8.20 -17.65 25.64
CA SER A 372 -8.91 -18.89 25.37
C SER A 372 -8.04 -20.11 25.67
N GLU A 373 -6.76 -20.08 25.29
CA GLU A 373 -5.78 -21.14 25.58
C GLU A 373 -5.47 -21.26 27.09
N GLU A 374 -5.28 -20.15 27.80
CA GLU A 374 -5.08 -20.16 29.26
C GLU A 374 -6.32 -20.70 30.00
N ASN A 375 -7.52 -20.32 29.57
CA ASN A 375 -8.77 -20.84 30.16
C ASN A 375 -8.97 -22.35 29.89
N LEU A 376 -8.60 -22.83 28.70
CA LEU A 376 -8.62 -24.27 28.37
C LEU A 376 -7.57 -25.06 29.18
N ALA A 377 -6.37 -24.52 29.34
CA ALA A 377 -5.31 -25.11 30.16
C ALA A 377 -5.71 -25.18 31.65
N LEU A 378 -6.36 -24.13 32.17
CA LEU A 378 -6.87 -24.07 33.54
C LEU A 378 -8.11 -24.96 33.76
N SER A 379 -8.95 -25.15 32.74
CA SER A 379 -10.12 -26.03 32.83
C SER A 379 -9.74 -27.51 32.73
N SER A 380 -8.75 -27.87 31.91
CA SER A 380 -8.26 -29.25 31.77
C SER A 380 -7.47 -29.73 32.99
N THR A 381 -6.87 -28.82 33.77
CA THR A 381 -6.26 -29.15 35.07
C THR A 381 -7.28 -29.37 36.18
N ARG A 382 -8.51 -28.84 36.06
CA ARG A 382 -9.58 -29.06 37.05
C ARG A 382 -10.37 -30.36 36.88
N THR A 383 -10.34 -30.98 35.70
CA THR A 383 -11.04 -32.24 35.42
C THR A 383 -10.22 -33.50 35.76
N ASN A 384 -8.99 -33.36 36.26
CA ASN A 384 -8.11 -34.46 36.66
C ASN A 384 -8.01 -34.68 38.19
N HIS A 385 -9.06 -34.33 38.95
CA HIS A 385 -9.15 -34.61 40.38
C HIS A 385 -10.41 -35.39 40.76
#